data_AF-A0A0J7YLZ5-F1
#
_entry.id   AF-A0A0J7YLZ5-F1
#
_cell.length_a   1.000
_cell.length_b   1.000
_cell.length_c   1.000
_cell.angle_alpha   90.00
_cell.angle_beta   90.00
_cell.angle_gamma   90.00
#
_symmetry.space_group_name_H-M   'P 1'
#
loop_
_entity.id
_entity.type
_entity.pdbx_description
1 polymer ?
#
loop_
_entity_poly.entity_id
_entity_poly.type
_entity_poly.pdbx_seq_one_letter_code
_entity_poly.pdbx_strand_id
1 'polypeptide(L)'
;MQTSSGRGPATNTAPAITVANGRRRVRVNAWHALNEIRERAPWLLAWLIYEVAECLTTIVILSQVWNIEYCIDHPMRRWLLLYSGRLVLRIPLSIYFINNARIGRTSVPAWISLIDALQMIYLIFIWFLGNLWFYSWSECRHTGPVSYYYAVTLISLVYFCFAIPLLLCLATCFCFSASTALL
;
A
#
# COMPACT_ATOMS: atom_id res chain seq x y z
N MET A 1 15.13 -34.92 74.88
CA MET A 1 15.32 -33.57 74.32
C MET A 1 15.04 -33.65 72.83
N GLN A 2 13.78 -33.51 72.38
CA GLN A 2 13.11 -32.26 72.00
C GLN A 2 14.00 -31.32 71.17
N THR A 3 13.70 -31.18 69.87
CA THR A 3 12.98 -30.01 69.33
C THR A 3 12.45 -30.32 67.92
N SER A 4 11.13 -30.27 67.77
CA SER A 4 10.43 -30.30 66.49
C SER A 4 10.40 -28.88 65.92
N SER A 5 10.85 -28.72 64.68
CA SER A 5 10.78 -27.46 63.93
C SER A 5 9.55 -27.48 63.04
N GLY A 6 8.50 -26.78 63.49
CA GLY A 6 7.23 -26.63 62.79
C GLY A 6 7.35 -25.65 61.62
N ARG A 7 7.10 -26.14 60.41
CA ARG A 7 7.00 -25.32 59.18
C ARG A 7 5.53 -25.07 58.88
N GLY A 8 5.04 -23.89 59.24
CA GLY A 8 3.69 -23.44 58.89
C GLY A 8 3.59 -23.03 57.41
N PRO A 9 2.44 -23.23 56.74
CA PRO A 9 2.23 -22.79 55.37
C PRO A 9 1.93 -21.29 55.33
N ALA A 10 2.87 -20.50 54.79
CA ALA A 10 2.64 -19.09 54.46
C ALA A 10 1.62 -18.99 53.33
N THR A 11 0.39 -18.61 53.67
CA THR A 11 -0.68 -18.31 52.71
C THR A 11 -0.40 -16.95 52.10
N ASN A 12 0.25 -16.93 50.94
CA ASN A 12 0.50 -15.72 50.16
C ASN A 12 -0.79 -15.24 49.49
N THR A 13 -1.60 -14.47 50.22
CA THR A 13 -2.65 -13.62 49.63
C THR A 13 -1.99 -12.47 48.86
N ALA A 14 -1.72 -12.69 47.57
CA ALA A 14 -1.32 -11.63 46.66
C ALA A 14 -2.46 -10.58 46.53
N PRO A 15 -2.15 -9.28 46.55
CA PRO A 15 -3.17 -8.23 46.63
C PRO A 15 -3.96 -8.10 45.33
N ALA A 16 -5.29 -8.27 45.41
CA ALA A 16 -6.24 -8.16 44.31
C ALA A 16 -6.29 -6.78 43.60
N ILE A 17 -5.57 -5.77 44.13
CA ILE A 17 -5.59 -4.37 43.65
C ILE A 17 -4.79 -4.20 42.35
N THR A 18 -3.77 -5.01 42.09
CA THR A 18 -2.99 -4.94 40.83
C THR A 18 -3.78 -5.46 39.60
N VAL A 19 -4.75 -6.36 39.80
CA VAL A 19 -5.55 -6.94 38.71
C VAL A 19 -6.59 -5.96 38.17
N ALA A 20 -7.15 -5.09 39.02
CA ALA A 20 -8.17 -4.11 38.62
C ALA A 20 -7.59 -3.00 37.71
N ASN A 21 -6.38 -2.54 38.01
CA ASN A 21 -5.68 -1.54 37.18
C ASN A 21 -5.22 -2.10 35.82
N GLY A 22 -4.89 -3.40 35.75
CA GLY A 22 -4.59 -4.08 34.50
C GLY A 22 -5.77 -4.05 33.52
N ARG A 23 -6.99 -4.34 34.01
CA ARG A 23 -8.21 -4.34 33.16
C ARG A 23 -8.54 -2.97 32.59
N ARG A 24 -8.34 -1.89 33.36
CA ARG A 24 -8.59 -0.52 32.87
C ARG A 24 -7.59 -0.12 31.79
N ARG A 25 -6.31 -0.45 31.96
CA ARG A 25 -5.26 -0.19 30.93
C ARG A 25 -5.49 -0.99 29.65
N VAL A 26 -5.89 -2.25 29.74
CA VAL A 26 -6.21 -3.08 28.56
C VAL A 26 -7.40 -2.50 27.78
N ARG A 27 -8.43 -2.00 28.47
CA ARG A 27 -9.58 -1.34 27.82
C ARG A 27 -9.19 -0.06 27.09
N VAL A 28 -8.37 0.80 27.71
CA VAL A 28 -7.93 2.06 27.09
C VAL A 28 -7.05 1.77 25.86
N ASN A 29 -6.11 0.83 25.96
CA ASN A 29 -5.28 0.43 24.81
C ASN A 29 -6.10 -0.18 23.67
N ALA A 30 -7.10 -1.01 23.98
CA ALA A 30 -8.01 -1.57 22.98
C ALA A 30 -8.84 -0.49 22.30
N TRP A 31 -9.29 0.53 23.04
CA TRP A 31 -10.08 1.63 22.47
C TRP A 31 -9.25 2.51 21.54
N HIS A 32 -8.00 2.80 21.89
CA HIS A 32 -7.07 3.51 21.00
C HIS A 32 -6.78 2.71 19.72
N ALA A 33 -6.54 1.41 19.83
CA ALA A 33 -6.34 0.54 18.67
C ALA A 33 -7.56 0.51 17.73
N LEU A 34 -8.78 0.47 18.29
CA LEU A 34 -10.02 0.49 17.50
C LEU A 34 -10.24 1.81 16.76
N ASN A 35 -9.92 2.94 17.39
CA ASN A 35 -10.02 4.25 16.74
C ASN A 35 -9.02 4.39 15.59
N GLU A 36 -7.78 3.94 15.78
CA GLU A 36 -6.77 3.98 14.73
C GLU A 36 -7.17 3.13 13.50
N ILE A 37 -7.78 1.97 13.73
CA ILE A 37 -8.33 1.13 12.66
C ILE A 37 -9.49 1.84 11.95
N ARG A 38 -10.38 2.47 12.71
CA ARG A 38 -11.55 3.17 12.17
C ARG A 38 -11.15 4.34 11.26
N GLU A 39 -10.09 5.06 11.61
CA GLU A 39 -9.59 6.18 10.80
C GLU A 39 -8.89 5.72 9.51
N ARG A 40 -8.22 4.55 9.52
CA ARG A 40 -7.53 4.02 8.33
C ARG A 40 -8.45 3.26 7.36
N ALA A 41 -9.52 2.65 7.86
CA ALA A 41 -10.47 1.87 7.07
C ALA A 41 -11.05 2.61 5.83
N PRO A 42 -11.52 3.86 5.91
CA PRO A 42 -12.09 4.55 4.74
C PRO A 42 -11.04 4.81 3.67
N TRP A 43 -9.79 5.11 4.05
CA TRP A 43 -8.69 5.31 3.09
C TRP A 43 -8.35 4.04 2.34
N LEU A 44 -8.24 2.91 3.05
CA LEU A 44 -8.00 1.60 2.43
C LEU A 44 -9.13 1.19 1.49
N LEU A 45 -10.39 1.46 1.86
CA LEU A 45 -11.54 1.18 1.02
C LEU A 45 -11.56 2.06 -0.24
N ALA A 46 -11.31 3.37 -0.11
CA ALA A 46 -11.21 4.28 -1.25
C ALA A 46 -10.11 3.85 -2.22
N TRP A 47 -8.97 3.40 -1.67
CA TRP A 47 -7.86 2.86 -2.46
C TRP A 47 -8.26 1.60 -3.23
N LEU A 48 -8.94 0.64 -2.58
CA LEU A 48 -9.45 -0.56 -3.24
C LEU A 48 -10.46 -0.22 -4.36
N ILE A 49 -11.37 0.73 -4.11
CA ILE A 49 -12.34 1.18 -5.13
C ILE A 49 -11.60 1.75 -6.34
N TYR A 50 -10.57 2.57 -6.13
CA TYR A 50 -9.72 3.09 -7.20
C TYR A 50 -9.06 1.95 -8.00
N GLU A 51 -8.49 0.93 -7.33
CA GLU A 51 -7.86 -0.23 -7.99
C GLU A 51 -8.85 -1.03 -8.85
N VAL A 52 -10.07 -1.24 -8.36
CA VAL A 52 -11.14 -1.93 -9.10
C VAL A 52 -11.60 -1.09 -10.29
N ALA A 53 -11.76 0.22 -10.12
CA ALA A 53 -12.14 1.13 -11.21
C ALA A 53 -11.06 1.16 -12.30
N GLU A 54 -9.78 1.21 -11.94
CA GLU A 54 -8.66 1.14 -12.88
C GLU A 54 -8.65 -0.19 -13.64
N CYS A 55 -8.91 -1.31 -12.95
CA CYS A 55 -9.01 -2.64 -13.55
C CYS A 55 -10.12 -2.70 -14.60
N LEU A 56 -11.34 -2.26 -14.24
CA LEU A 56 -12.50 -2.22 -15.14
C LEU A 56 -12.23 -1.33 -16.36
N THR A 57 -11.67 -0.14 -16.12
CA THR A 57 -11.31 0.80 -17.20
C THR A 57 -10.32 0.15 -18.16
N THR A 58 -9.32 -0.56 -17.63
CA THR A 58 -8.32 -1.23 -18.46
C THR A 58 -8.91 -2.38 -19.26
N ILE A 59 -9.84 -3.17 -18.69
CA ILE A 59 -10.56 -4.24 -19.41
C ILE A 59 -11.37 -3.65 -20.57
N VAL A 60 -12.11 -2.56 -20.33
CA VAL A 60 -12.91 -1.89 -21.37
C VAL A 60 -12.02 -1.36 -22.50
N ILE A 61 -10.90 -0.71 -22.18
CA ILE A 61 -9.99 -0.18 -23.20
C ILE A 61 -9.30 -1.32 -23.95
N LEU A 62 -8.84 -2.36 -23.25
CA LEU A 62 -8.25 -3.54 -23.88
C LEU A 62 -9.23 -4.24 -24.81
N SER A 63 -10.51 -4.36 -24.44
CA SER A 63 -11.53 -5.02 -25.28
C SER A 63 -11.83 -4.23 -26.56
N GLN A 64 -11.86 -2.89 -26.47
CA GLN A 64 -12.02 -2.03 -27.64
C GLN A 64 -10.81 -2.09 -28.59
N VAL A 65 -9.60 -2.17 -28.03
CA VAL A 65 -8.35 -2.13 -28.81
C VAL A 65 -7.92 -3.52 -29.30
N TRP A 66 -8.47 -4.61 -28.74
CA TRP A 66 -8.00 -5.98 -29.02
C TRP A 66 -8.08 -6.37 -30.50
N ASN A 67 -9.13 -5.93 -31.19
CA ASN A 67 -9.43 -6.30 -32.57
C ASN A 67 -8.87 -5.31 -33.60
N ILE A 68 -8.21 -4.25 -33.15
CA ILE A 68 -7.77 -3.20 -34.07
C ILE A 68 -6.25 -3.13 -34.15
N GLU A 69 -5.73 -3.60 -35.29
CA GLU A 69 -4.30 -3.62 -35.63
C GLU A 69 -3.83 -2.23 -36.08
N TYR A 70 -3.89 -1.27 -35.17
CA TYR A 70 -3.28 0.05 -35.39
C TYR A 70 -1.81 -0.01 -34.93
N CYS A 71 -0.88 0.03 -35.91
CA CYS A 71 0.58 -0.08 -35.79
C CYS A 71 1.12 -1.53 -35.59
N ILE A 72 1.80 -2.04 -36.62
CA ILE A 72 2.28 -3.43 -36.79
C ILE A 72 3.17 -3.95 -35.65
N ASP A 73 3.93 -3.08 -35.01
CA ASP A 73 4.69 -3.44 -33.82
C ASP A 73 3.82 -3.07 -32.62
N HIS A 74 3.28 -3.98 -31.80
CA HIS A 74 2.34 -3.65 -30.70
C HIS A 74 2.93 -3.76 -29.25
N PRO A 75 4.02 -3.07 -28.89
CA PRO A 75 4.50 -2.97 -27.51
C PRO A 75 3.47 -2.32 -26.59
N MET A 76 2.61 -1.42 -27.06
CA MET A 76 1.69 -0.68 -26.18
C MET A 76 0.60 -1.57 -25.56
N ARG A 77 0.04 -2.52 -26.31
CA ARG A 77 -0.90 -3.51 -25.77
C ARG A 77 -0.20 -4.43 -24.77
N ARG A 78 1.02 -4.88 -25.09
CA ARG A 78 1.83 -5.70 -24.19
C ARG A 78 2.18 -4.93 -22.92
N TRP A 79 2.52 -3.65 -23.05
CA TRP A 79 2.77 -2.75 -21.94
C TRP A 79 1.56 -2.62 -21.04
N LEU A 80 0.38 -2.38 -21.62
CA LEU A 80 -0.84 -2.20 -20.86
C LEU A 80 -1.24 -3.49 -20.12
N LEU A 81 -1.05 -4.65 -20.76
CA LEU A 81 -1.24 -5.96 -20.12
C LEU A 81 -0.25 -6.17 -18.97
N LEU A 82 1.03 -5.87 -19.18
CA LEU A 82 2.05 -5.94 -18.12
C LEU A 82 1.70 -4.97 -16.98
N TYR A 83 1.39 -3.72 -17.29
CA TYR A 83 0.95 -2.73 -16.29
C TYR A 83 -0.25 -3.24 -15.49
N SER A 84 -1.25 -3.83 -16.15
CA SER A 84 -2.45 -4.37 -15.49
C SER A 84 -2.17 -5.58 -14.60
N GLY A 85 -1.11 -6.35 -14.90
CA GLY A 85 -0.68 -7.48 -14.07
C GLY A 85 -0.46 -7.10 -12.60
N ARG A 86 -0.08 -5.84 -12.34
CA ARG A 86 0.07 -5.28 -11.00
C ARG A 86 -1.22 -5.35 -10.17
N LEU A 87 -2.38 -5.16 -10.81
CA LEU A 87 -3.68 -5.11 -10.14
C LEU A 87 -4.10 -6.49 -9.65
N VAL A 88 -3.71 -7.54 -10.38
CA VAL A 88 -3.99 -8.95 -10.02
C VAL A 88 -3.34 -9.33 -8.69
N LEU A 89 -2.15 -8.81 -8.41
CA LEU A 89 -1.46 -9.03 -7.13
C LEU A 89 -1.94 -8.07 -6.03
N ARG A 90 -2.23 -6.82 -6.40
CA ARG A 90 -2.50 -5.76 -5.43
C ARG A 90 -3.91 -5.84 -4.83
N ILE A 91 -4.94 -6.13 -5.63
CA ILE A 91 -6.32 -6.25 -5.16
C ILE A 91 -6.48 -7.30 -4.04
N PRO A 92 -6.01 -8.56 -4.17
CA PRO A 92 -6.13 -9.53 -3.09
C PRO A 92 -5.32 -9.13 -1.85
N LEU A 93 -4.18 -8.43 -2.04
CA LEU A 93 -3.39 -7.92 -0.94
C LEU A 93 -4.11 -6.79 -0.18
N SER A 94 -4.74 -5.85 -0.90
CA SER A 94 -5.58 -4.80 -0.34
C SER A 94 -6.76 -5.39 0.47
N ILE A 95 -7.44 -6.40 -0.07
CA ILE A 95 -8.52 -7.12 0.63
C ILE A 95 -7.99 -7.80 1.89
N TYR A 96 -6.83 -8.44 1.81
CA TYR A 96 -6.18 -9.07 2.95
C TYR A 96 -5.87 -8.07 4.06
N PHE A 97 -5.35 -6.88 3.72
CA PHE A 97 -5.08 -5.82 4.68
C PHE A 97 -6.34 -5.28 5.34
N ILE A 98 -7.41 -5.06 4.57
CA ILE A 98 -8.70 -4.61 5.10
C ILE A 98 -9.26 -5.65 6.08
N ASN A 99 -9.17 -6.94 5.75
CA ASN A 99 -9.64 -8.00 6.62
C ASN A 99 -8.82 -8.11 7.91
N ASN A 100 -7.49 -8.02 7.81
CA ASN A 100 -6.62 -8.04 9.00
C ASN A 100 -6.80 -6.81 9.89
N ALA A 101 -6.99 -5.63 9.30
CA ALA A 101 -7.32 -4.41 10.02
C ALA A 101 -8.64 -4.58 10.78
N ARG A 102 -9.65 -5.22 10.18
CA ARG A 102 -10.93 -5.50 10.84
C ARG A 102 -10.81 -6.47 12.02
N ILE A 103 -9.95 -7.48 11.92
CA ILE A 103 -9.73 -8.48 12.98
C ILE A 103 -8.82 -7.91 14.10
N GLY A 104 -8.18 -6.76 13.90
CA GLY A 104 -7.26 -6.17 14.86
C GLY A 104 -5.93 -6.92 14.97
N ARG A 105 -5.53 -7.66 13.92
CA ARG A 105 -4.22 -8.31 13.86
C ARG A 105 -3.17 -7.28 13.43
N THR A 106 -2.29 -6.92 14.35
CA THR A 106 -1.22 -5.94 14.12
C THR A 106 0.04 -6.54 13.53
N SER A 107 0.22 -7.87 13.62
CA SER A 107 1.40 -8.55 13.07
C SER A 107 1.25 -8.78 11.56
N VAL A 108 1.92 -7.96 10.75
CA VAL A 108 2.03 -8.19 9.31
C VAL A 108 3.14 -9.23 9.08
N PRO A 109 2.85 -10.38 8.45
CA PRO A 109 3.88 -11.38 8.19
C PRO A 109 4.92 -10.87 7.19
N ALA A 110 6.18 -11.29 7.34
CA ALA A 110 7.32 -10.77 6.57
C ALA A 110 7.17 -10.95 5.05
N TRP A 111 6.48 -12.00 4.58
CA TRP A 111 6.25 -12.23 3.15
C TRP A 111 5.41 -11.12 2.49
N ILE A 112 4.56 -10.44 3.25
CA ILE A 112 3.75 -9.32 2.73
C ILE A 112 4.62 -8.11 2.46
N SER A 113 5.54 -7.80 3.37
CA SER A 113 6.52 -6.73 3.17
C SER A 113 7.40 -7.01 1.95
N LEU A 114 7.74 -8.29 1.70
CA LEU A 114 8.46 -8.69 0.49
C LEU A 114 7.63 -8.47 -0.78
N ILE A 115 6.35 -8.83 -0.78
CA ILE A 115 5.46 -8.62 -1.93
C ILE A 115 5.32 -7.12 -2.23
N ASP A 116 5.16 -6.28 -1.20
CA ASP A 116 5.05 -4.83 -1.38
C ASP A 116 6.33 -4.24 -1.98
N ALA A 117 7.51 -4.70 -1.53
CA ALA A 117 8.78 -4.31 -2.12
C ALA A 117 8.91 -4.77 -3.59
N LEU A 118 8.55 -6.01 -3.89
CA LEU A 118 8.55 -6.54 -5.26
C LEU A 118 7.60 -5.76 -6.17
N GLN A 119 6.43 -5.38 -5.66
CA GLN A 119 5.47 -4.56 -6.39
C GLN A 119 6.04 -3.17 -6.72
N MET A 120 6.74 -2.54 -5.78
CA MET A 120 7.42 -1.25 -6.04
C MET A 120 8.51 -1.38 -7.11
N ILE A 121 9.33 -2.44 -7.05
CA ILE A 121 10.36 -2.71 -8.07
C ILE A 121 9.71 -2.94 -9.44
N TYR A 122 8.63 -3.72 -9.49
CA TYR A 122 7.86 -3.99 -10.70
C TYR A 122 7.26 -2.72 -11.32
N LEU A 123 6.72 -1.83 -10.48
CA LEU A 123 6.19 -0.52 -10.91
C LEU A 123 7.29 0.35 -11.54
N ILE A 124 8.45 0.43 -10.90
CA ILE A 124 9.60 1.19 -11.42
C ILE A 124 10.06 0.62 -12.77
N PHE A 125 10.15 -0.72 -12.86
CA PHE A 125 10.55 -1.40 -14.09
C PHE A 125 9.57 -1.15 -15.25
N ILE A 126 8.26 -1.29 -15.02
CA ILE A 126 7.24 -1.04 -16.06
C ILE A 126 7.18 0.44 -16.43
N TRP A 127 7.35 1.34 -15.47
CA TRP A 127 7.40 2.76 -15.74
C TRP A 127 8.60 3.11 -16.64
N PHE A 128 9.77 2.51 -16.40
CA PHE A 128 10.95 2.72 -17.26
C PHE A 128 10.71 2.17 -18.67
N LEU A 129 10.16 0.96 -18.80
CA LEU A 129 9.75 0.39 -20.09
C LEU A 129 8.72 1.25 -20.82
N GLY A 130 7.75 1.79 -20.07
CA GLY A 130 6.71 2.66 -20.61
C GLY A 130 7.29 3.94 -21.20
N ASN A 131 8.24 4.56 -20.50
CA ASN A 131 8.94 5.74 -21.01
C ASN A 131 9.77 5.41 -22.26
N LEU A 132 10.55 4.34 -22.24
CA LEU A 132 11.33 3.91 -23.40
C LEU A 132 10.45 3.69 -24.63
N TRP A 133 9.30 3.05 -24.46
CA TRP A 133 8.37 2.80 -25.56
C TRP A 133 7.60 4.05 -26.00
N PHE A 134 7.24 4.92 -25.07
CA PHE A 134 6.48 6.13 -25.38
C PHE A 134 7.22 7.10 -26.32
N TYR A 135 8.54 7.23 -26.17
CA TYR A 135 9.34 8.11 -27.03
C TYR A 135 9.46 7.62 -28.47
N SER A 136 9.35 6.31 -28.73
CA SER A 136 9.55 5.76 -30.07
C SER A 136 8.30 5.83 -30.96
N TRP A 137 7.20 6.47 -30.51
CA TRP A 137 5.83 6.18 -30.98
C TRP A 137 4.99 7.39 -31.44
N SER A 138 5.62 8.48 -31.87
CA SER A 138 4.92 9.71 -32.30
C SER A 138 3.85 9.49 -33.37
N GLU A 139 4.05 8.52 -34.27
CA GLU A 139 3.18 8.27 -35.42
C GLU A 139 1.83 7.61 -35.06
N CYS A 140 1.75 6.82 -33.98
CA CYS A 140 0.53 6.08 -33.63
C CYS A 140 -0.53 6.94 -32.92
N ARG A 141 -0.25 8.23 -32.68
CA ARG A 141 -1.18 9.16 -32.03
C ARG A 141 -2.48 9.33 -32.82
N HIS A 142 -2.42 9.30 -34.16
CA HIS A 142 -3.59 9.53 -35.01
C HIS A 142 -4.44 8.27 -35.20
N THR A 143 -3.81 7.10 -35.21
CA THR A 143 -4.47 5.83 -35.55
C THR A 143 -5.23 5.23 -34.37
N GLY A 144 -4.72 5.41 -33.14
CA GLY A 144 -5.33 4.88 -31.92
C GLY A 144 -5.32 5.88 -30.77
N PRO A 145 -6.06 7.00 -30.87
CA PRO A 145 -5.97 8.09 -29.89
C PRO A 145 -6.36 7.64 -28.47
N VAL A 146 -7.37 6.77 -28.34
CA VAL A 146 -7.88 6.34 -27.03
C VAL A 146 -6.83 5.60 -26.21
N SER A 147 -6.15 4.61 -26.80
CA SER A 147 -5.08 3.89 -26.09
C SER A 147 -3.91 4.81 -25.79
N TYR A 148 -3.54 5.68 -26.75
CA TYR A 148 -2.46 6.65 -26.59
C TYR A 148 -2.68 7.55 -25.37
N TYR A 149 -3.82 8.24 -25.29
CA TYR A 149 -4.13 9.11 -24.16
C TYR A 149 -4.27 8.35 -22.84
N TYR A 150 -4.76 7.11 -22.87
CA TYR A 150 -4.84 6.28 -21.68
C TYR A 150 -3.47 5.94 -21.11
N ALA A 151 -2.52 5.48 -21.95
CA ALA A 151 -1.17 5.19 -21.51
C ALA A 151 -0.43 6.44 -21.00
N VAL A 152 -0.60 7.58 -21.67
CA VAL A 152 -0.09 8.88 -21.18
C VAL A 152 -0.61 9.16 -19.78
N THR A 153 -1.93 9.02 -19.58
CA THR A 153 -2.57 9.27 -18.29
C THR A 153 -1.99 8.37 -17.19
N LEU A 154 -1.82 7.08 -17.47
CA LEU A 154 -1.22 6.13 -16.52
C LEU A 154 0.23 6.47 -16.20
N ILE A 155 1.04 6.82 -17.21
CA ILE A 155 2.44 7.21 -17.01
C ILE A 155 2.50 8.49 -16.17
N SER A 156 1.71 9.51 -16.50
CA SER A 156 1.62 10.76 -15.74
C SER A 156 1.18 10.53 -14.29
N LEU A 157 0.21 9.66 -14.05
CA LEU A 157 -0.22 9.32 -12.70
C LEU A 157 0.92 8.71 -11.87
N VAL A 158 1.71 7.81 -12.46
CA VAL A 158 2.89 7.23 -11.81
C VAL A 158 3.95 8.30 -11.53
N TYR A 159 4.15 9.26 -12.43
CA TYR A 159 5.01 10.42 -12.17
C TYR A 159 4.55 11.21 -10.94
N PHE A 160 3.25 11.50 -10.80
CA PHE A 160 2.73 12.18 -9.61
C PHE A 160 2.94 11.36 -8.34
N CYS A 161 2.69 10.05 -8.39
CA CYS A 161 2.93 9.17 -7.25
C CYS A 161 4.39 9.19 -6.77
N PHE A 162 5.36 9.29 -7.68
CA PHE A 162 6.78 9.41 -7.32
C PHE A 162 7.20 10.84 -6.98
N ALA A 163 6.59 11.85 -7.61
CA ALA A 163 6.92 13.25 -7.36
C ALA A 163 6.51 13.69 -5.95
N ILE A 164 5.34 13.27 -5.44
CA ILE A 164 4.85 13.65 -4.11
C ILE A 164 5.86 13.31 -2.98
N PRO A 165 6.34 12.07 -2.81
CA PRO A 165 7.30 11.75 -1.74
C PRO A 165 8.65 12.46 -1.93
N LEU A 166 9.08 12.67 -3.18
CA LEU A 166 10.30 13.44 -3.45
C LEU A 166 10.14 14.92 -3.06
N LEU A 167 8.99 15.53 -3.38
CA LEU A 167 8.67 16.90 -2.99
C LEU A 167 8.58 17.06 -1.47
N LEU A 168 7.99 16.08 -0.77
CA LEU A 168 7.96 16.06 0.69
C LEU A 168 9.37 15.97 1.28
N CYS A 169 10.24 15.11 0.73
CA CYS A 169 11.62 14.99 1.15
C CYS A 169 12.39 16.31 0.94
N LEU A 170 12.27 16.92 -0.24
CA LEU A 170 12.89 18.21 -0.55
C LEU A 170 12.38 19.31 0.40
N ALA A 171 11.07 19.37 0.65
CA ALA A 171 10.49 20.32 1.59
C ALA A 171 11.11 20.16 3.00
N THR A 172 11.25 18.93 3.49
CA THR A 172 11.88 18.68 4.80
C THR A 172 13.36 19.09 4.84
N CYS A 173 14.11 18.87 3.76
CA CYS A 173 15.51 19.30 3.67
C CYS A 173 15.64 20.84 3.69
N PHE A 174 14.77 21.56 2.98
CA PHE A 174 14.76 23.02 2.99
C PHE A 174 14.37 23.60 4.35
N CYS A 175 13.35 23.03 5.01
CA CYS A 175 12.95 23.44 6.35
C CYS A 175 14.07 23.24 7.39
N PHE A 176 14.82 22.14 7.28
CA PHE A 176 15.95 21.87 8.16
C PHE A 176 17.12 22.84 7.92
N SER A 177 17.50 23.05 6.66
CA SER A 177 18.58 23.98 6.29
C SER A 177 18.32 25.42 6.76
N ALA A 178 17.08 25.90 6.65
CA ALA A 178 16.70 27.22 7.13
C ALA A 178 16.80 27.35 8.66
N SER A 179 16.50 26.27 9.40
CA SER A 179 16.57 26.25 10.86
C SER A 179 18.02 26.30 11.37
N THR A 180 18.95 25.63 10.68
CA THR A 180 20.38 25.63 11.05
C THR A 180 21.10 26.94 10.75
N ALA A 181 20.60 27.77 9.82
CA ALA A 181 21.22 29.04 9.46
C ALA A 181 20.89 30.20 10.44
N LEU A 182 19.98 29.98 11.39
CA LEU A 182 19.55 30.97 12.40
C LEU A 182 20.22 30.77 13.78
N LEU A 183 21.07 29.75 13.93
CA LEU A 183 21.88 29.44 15.11
C LEU A 183 23.34 29.86 14.90
#